data_AF-A0A292QP27-F1
#
_entry.id   AF-A0A292QP27-F1
#
_cell.length_a   1.000
_cell.length_b   1.000
_cell.length_c   1.000
_cell.angle_alpha   90.00
_cell.angle_beta   90.00
_cell.angle_gamma   90.00
#
_symmetry.space_group_name_H-M   'P 1'
#
loop_
_entity.id
_entity.type
_entity.pdbx_description
1 polymer ?
#
loop_
_entity_poly.entity_id
_entity_poly.type
_entity_poly.pdbx_seq_one_letter_code
_entity_poly.pdbx_strand_id
1 'polypeptide(L)'
;MANFIKFLYRLVMLYMYYVLGACMLSWVPNINPDYPLFNFIFKSSGFYLIPPILGLSISPAVIMLLCGLILLGLDKVYAKYFAKNEPKILVMSPEEFFEKMKEQQNKEDKKDGD
;
A
#
# COMPACT_ATOMS: atom_id res chain seq x y z
N MET A 1 -4.08 -3.63 15.69
CA MET A 1 -4.93 -2.75 14.84
C MET A 1 -4.14 -2.02 13.76
N ALA A 2 -3.13 -1.20 14.07
CA ALA A 2 -2.27 -0.53 13.07
C ALA A 2 -1.68 -1.50 12.01
N ASN A 3 -1.07 -2.59 12.46
CA ASN A 3 -0.48 -3.61 11.56
C ASN A 3 -1.53 -4.30 10.68
N PHE A 4 -2.77 -4.43 11.16
CA PHE A 4 -3.86 -5.00 10.38
C PHE A 4 -4.30 -4.05 9.25
N ILE A 5 -4.37 -2.74 9.52
CA ILE A 5 -4.65 -1.74 8.48
C ILE A 5 -3.53 -1.71 7.44
N LYS A 6 -2.26 -1.75 7.86
CA LYS A 6 -1.12 -1.87 6.94
C LYS A 6 -1.18 -3.15 6.11
N PHE A 7 -1.58 -4.27 6.72
CA PHE A 7 -1.77 -5.53 6.01
C PHE A 7 -2.87 -5.42 4.95
N LEU A 8 -4.05 -4.90 5.31
CA LEU A 8 -5.15 -4.66 4.37
C LEU A 8 -4.74 -3.73 3.22
N TYR A 9 -4.02 -2.64 3.54
CA TYR A 9 -3.50 -1.73 2.53
C TYR A 9 -2.61 -2.46 1.52
N ARG A 10 -1.66 -3.27 1.99
CA ARG A 10 -0.78 -4.08 1.14
C ARG A 10 -1.57 -5.09 0.30
N LEU A 11 -2.60 -5.70 0.87
CA LEU A 11 -3.45 -6.66 0.16
C LEU A 11 -4.22 -5.99 -0.98
N VAL A 12 -4.83 -4.83 -0.73
CA VAL A 12 -5.54 -4.06 -1.76
C VAL A 12 -4.57 -3.57 -2.85
N MET A 13 -3.37 -3.13 -2.46
CA MET A 13 -2.31 -2.78 -3.42
C MET A 13 -1.89 -3.97 -4.29
N LEU A 14 -1.70 -5.14 -3.69
CA LEU A 14 -1.38 -6.37 -4.43
C LEU A 14 -2.48 -6.70 -5.45
N TYR A 15 -3.74 -6.57 -5.06
CA TYR A 15 -4.87 -6.76 -5.95
C TYR A 15 -4.90 -5.71 -7.08
N MET A 16 -4.55 -4.45 -6.82
CA MET A 16 -4.38 -3.45 -7.89
C MET A 16 -3.31 -3.85 -8.90
N TYR A 17 -2.14 -4.32 -8.45
CA TYR A 17 -1.10 -4.80 -9.35
C TYR A 17 -1.57 -6.00 -10.18
N TYR A 18 -2.35 -6.89 -9.57
CA TYR A 18 -2.97 -8.01 -10.27
C TYR A 18 -3.91 -7.55 -11.40
N VAL A 19 -4.81 -6.60 -11.12
CA VAL A 19 -5.72 -6.03 -12.14
C VAL A 19 -4.93 -5.34 -13.26
N LEU A 20 -3.87 -4.60 -12.92
CA LEU A 20 -3.00 -3.97 -13.91
C LEU A 20 -2.29 -5.00 -14.79
N GLY A 21 -1.81 -6.09 -14.21
CA GLY A 21 -1.25 -7.22 -14.96
C GLY A 21 -2.25 -7.84 -15.92
N ALA A 22 -3.51 -8.01 -15.51
CA ALA A 22 -4.58 -8.48 -16.38
C ALA A 22 -4.83 -7.50 -17.56
N CYS A 23 -4.80 -6.19 -17.32
CA CYS A 23 -4.87 -5.19 -18.39
C CYS A 23 -3.71 -5.32 -19.38
N MET A 24 -2.48 -5.52 -18.92
CA MET A 24 -1.35 -5.75 -19.82
C MET A 24 -1.52 -7.04 -20.64
N LEU A 25 -2.02 -8.11 -20.02
CA LEU A 25 -2.32 -9.36 -20.73
C LEU A 25 -3.40 -9.17 -21.79
N SER A 26 -4.43 -8.35 -21.55
CA SER A 26 -5.46 -8.07 -22.58
C SER A 26 -4.91 -7.41 -23.85
N TRP A 27 -3.73 -6.78 -23.77
CA TRP A 27 -3.08 -6.15 -24.91
C TRP A 27 -2.17 -7.09 -25.69
N VAL A 28 -1.87 -8.28 -25.15
CA VAL A 28 -1.05 -9.26 -25.86
C VAL A 28 -1.87 -9.83 -27.01
N PRO A 29 -1.48 -9.58 -28.27
CA PRO A 29 -2.17 -10.16 -29.41
C PRO A 29 -2.00 -11.69 -29.33
N ASN A 30 -3.10 -12.44 -29.46
CA ASN A 30 -3.15 -13.91 -29.42
C ASN A 30 -3.31 -14.58 -28.04
N ILE A 31 -3.68 -13.85 -26.97
CA ILE A 31 -4.20 -14.49 -25.77
C ILE A 31 -5.64 -14.96 -26.02
N ASN A 32 -5.89 -16.26 -25.81
CA ASN A 32 -7.23 -16.81 -25.83
C ASN A 32 -7.90 -16.59 -24.45
N PRO A 33 -8.89 -15.69 -24.34
CA PRO A 33 -9.58 -15.43 -23.08
C PRO A 33 -10.38 -16.64 -22.57
N ASP A 34 -10.73 -17.58 -23.44
CA ASP A 34 -11.48 -18.79 -23.06
C ASP A 34 -10.58 -19.87 -22.45
N TYR A 35 -9.26 -19.73 -22.54
CA TYR A 35 -8.34 -20.64 -21.87
C TYR A 35 -8.53 -20.54 -20.35
N PRO A 36 -8.59 -21.66 -19.60
CA PRO A 36 -9.01 -21.65 -18.19
C PRO A 36 -8.24 -20.67 -17.30
N LEU A 37 -6.92 -20.55 -17.51
CA LEU A 37 -6.08 -19.63 -16.76
C LEU A 37 -6.42 -18.16 -17.05
N PHE A 38 -6.54 -17.79 -18.33
CA PHE A 38 -6.82 -16.42 -18.73
C PHE A 38 -8.25 -16.02 -18.40
N ASN A 39 -9.22 -16.93 -18.58
CA ASN A 39 -10.60 -16.72 -18.17
C ASN A 39 -10.67 -16.41 -16.66
N PHE A 40 -9.99 -17.21 -15.84
CA PHE A 40 -9.90 -16.95 -14.41
C PHE A 40 -9.30 -15.58 -14.11
N ILE A 41 -8.21 -15.21 -14.79
CA ILE A 41 -7.54 -13.92 -14.59
C ILE A 41 -8.46 -12.75 -14.97
N PHE A 42 -9.06 -12.78 -16.16
CA PHE A 42 -9.95 -11.72 -16.64
C PHE A 42 -11.24 -11.63 -15.81
N LYS A 43 -11.81 -12.76 -15.40
CA LYS A 43 -13.00 -12.79 -14.56
C LYS A 43 -12.75 -12.23 -13.16
N SER A 44 -11.63 -12.60 -12.54
CA SER A 44 -11.27 -12.14 -11.20
C SER A 44 -10.78 -10.68 -11.17
N SER A 45 -10.12 -10.21 -12.24
CA SER A 45 -9.82 -8.79 -12.43
C SER A 45 -11.04 -7.97 -12.89
N GLY A 46 -12.15 -8.65 -13.17
CA GLY A 46 -13.47 -8.10 -13.40
C GLY A 46 -13.74 -7.57 -14.80
N PHE A 47 -12.99 -7.99 -15.81
CA PHE A 47 -13.21 -7.67 -17.24
C PHE A 47 -14.62 -8.01 -17.74
N TYR A 48 -15.29 -8.97 -17.10
CA TYR A 48 -16.62 -9.45 -17.52
C TYR A 48 -17.78 -8.90 -16.68
N LEU A 49 -17.52 -7.98 -15.74
CA LEU A 49 -18.57 -7.37 -14.91
C LEU A 49 -19.48 -6.45 -15.71
N ILE A 50 -18.90 -5.69 -16.65
CA ILE A 50 -19.64 -4.77 -17.50
C ILE A 50 -19.27 -5.12 -18.94
N PRO A 51 -20.26 -5.38 -19.82
CA PRO A 51 -19.97 -5.64 -21.22
C PRO A 51 -19.22 -4.45 -21.85
N PRO A 52 -18.30 -4.70 -22.79
CA PRO A 52 -17.51 -3.64 -23.41
C PRO A 52 -18.41 -2.67 -24.17
N ILE A 53 -18.14 -1.37 -24.01
CA ILE A 53 -18.84 -0.29 -24.71
C ILE A 53 -17.92 0.20 -25.82
N LEU A 54 -18.38 0.17 -27.07
CA LEU A 54 -17.58 0.54 -28.26
C LEU A 54 -16.26 -0.24 -28.37
N GLY A 55 -16.23 -1.50 -27.91
CA GLY A 55 -15.04 -2.35 -27.94
C GLY A 55 -14.03 -2.10 -26.80
N LEU A 56 -14.29 -1.14 -25.91
CA LEU A 56 -13.45 -0.87 -24.74
C LEU A 56 -14.03 -1.51 -23.48
N SER A 57 -13.21 -2.28 -22.77
CA SER A 57 -13.57 -2.82 -21.44
C SER A 57 -13.27 -1.79 -20.36
N ILE A 58 -14.33 -1.19 -19.80
CA ILE A 58 -14.24 -0.14 -18.77
C ILE A 58 -14.23 -0.76 -17.36
N SER A 59 -14.70 -2.00 -17.20
CA SER A 59 -14.86 -2.60 -15.89
C SER A 59 -13.56 -2.73 -15.06
N PRO A 60 -12.37 -3.01 -15.64
CA PRO A 60 -11.13 -3.06 -14.86
C PRO A 60 -10.76 -1.67 -14.30
N ALA A 61 -11.06 -0.61 -15.07
CA ALA A 61 -10.84 0.76 -14.62
C ALA A 61 -11.74 1.12 -13.43
N VAL A 62 -13.00 0.68 -13.44
CA VAL A 62 -13.92 0.86 -12.30
C VAL A 62 -13.40 0.14 -11.05
N ILE A 63 -12.88 -1.08 -11.19
CA ILE A 63 -12.31 -1.84 -10.08
C ILE A 63 -11.07 -1.15 -9.53
N MET A 64 -10.17 -0.69 -10.39
CA MET A 64 -8.98 0.05 -9.97
C MET A 64 -9.37 1.34 -9.23
N LEU A 65 -10.41 2.06 -9.69
CA LEU A 65 -10.92 3.25 -9.02
C LEU A 65 -11.46 2.93 -7.63
N LEU A 66 -12.25 1.87 -7.49
CA LEU A 66 -12.75 1.41 -6.19
C LEU A 66 -11.61 1.02 -5.25
N CYS A 67 -10.59 0.32 -5.74
CA CYS A 67 -9.41 -0.03 -4.95
C CYS A 67 -8.66 1.23 -4.49
N GLY A 68 -8.50 2.22 -5.37
CA GLY A 68 -7.91 3.52 -5.02
C GLY A 68 -8.67 4.23 -3.90
N LEU A 69 -10.00 4.24 -3.95
CA LEU A 69 -10.83 4.81 -2.87
C LEU A 69 -10.66 4.07 -1.55
N ILE A 70 -10.57 2.73 -1.57
CA ILE A 70 -10.32 1.91 -0.38
C ILE A 70 -8.93 2.22 0.20
N LEU A 71 -7.89 2.32 -0.64
CA LEU A 71 -6.54 2.66 -0.20
C LEU A 71 -6.48 4.03 0.47
N LEU A 72 -7.12 5.05 -0.13
CA LEU A 72 -7.24 6.38 0.46
C LEU A 72 -7.98 6.36 1.80
N GLY A 73 -9.05 5.55 1.89
CA GLY A 73 -9.79 5.34 3.14
C GLY A 73 -8.93 4.71 4.23
N LEU A 74 -8.21 3.63 3.90
CA LEU A 74 -7.30 2.94 4.82
C LEU A 74 -6.18 3.87 5.29
N ASP A 75 -5.60 4.67 4.40
CA ASP A 75 -4.53 5.61 4.73
C ASP A 75 -5.03 6.73 5.66
N LYS A 76 -6.23 7.29 5.42
CA LYS A 76 -6.85 8.26 6.33
C LYS A 76 -7.13 7.68 7.71
N VAL A 77 -7.64 6.45 7.78
CA VAL A 77 -7.89 5.77 9.07
C VAL A 77 -6.57 5.52 9.78
N TYR A 78 -5.55 5.07 9.05
CA TYR A 78 -4.21 4.84 9.59
C TYR A 78 -3.61 6.14 10.17
N ALA A 79 -3.63 7.22 9.40
CA ALA A 79 -3.12 8.53 9.80
C ALA A 79 -3.85 9.09 11.04
N LYS A 80 -5.18 8.97 11.08
CA LYS A 80 -5.99 9.52 12.17
C LYS A 80 -5.77 8.80 13.51
N TYR A 81 -5.65 7.47 13.49
CA TYR A 81 -5.67 6.67 14.72
C TYR A 81 -4.30 6.13 15.14
N PHE A 82 -3.32 6.03 14.24
CA PHE A 82 -2.07 5.31 14.52
C PHE A 82 -0.79 6.10 14.23
N ALA A 83 -0.81 7.10 13.32
CA ALA A 83 0.41 7.85 12.98
C ALA A 83 1.03 8.63 14.16
N LYS A 84 0.23 9.05 15.14
CA LYS A 84 0.73 9.75 16.34
C LYS A 84 1.54 8.84 17.28
N ASN A 85 1.33 7.53 17.18
CA ASN A 85 1.93 6.53 18.07
C ASN A 85 3.10 5.78 17.42
N GLU A 86 3.49 6.13 16.18
CA GLU A 86 4.65 5.50 15.55
C GLU A 86 5.94 6.09 16.12
N PRO A 87 6.91 5.23 16.51
CA PRO A 87 8.22 5.69 16.92
C PRO A 87 8.86 6.41 15.74
N LYS A 88 9.04 7.73 15.87
CA LYS A 88 9.85 8.50 14.92
C LYS A 88 11.28 7.95 14.99
N ILE A 89 11.70 7.23 13.96
CA ILE A 89 13.09 6.82 13.81
C ILE A 89 13.89 8.11 13.57
N LEU A 90 14.51 8.62 14.64
CA LEU A 90 15.46 9.71 14.56
C LEU A 90 16.74 9.15 13.96
N VAL A 91 16.91 9.30 12.65
CA VAL A 91 18.20 9.08 12.00
C VAL A 91 19.06 10.28 12.36
N MET A 92 19.92 10.10 13.34
CA MET A 92 20.89 11.12 13.76
C MET A 92 22.21 10.85 13.04
N SER A 93 22.92 11.92 12.69
CA SER A 93 24.31 11.78 12.28
C SER A 93 25.15 11.21 13.44
N PRO A 94 26.31 10.58 13.18
CA PRO A 94 27.19 10.09 14.24
C PRO A 94 27.54 11.19 15.26
N GLU A 95 27.74 12.41 14.77
CA GLU A 95 28.06 13.60 15.59
C GLU A 95 26.91 13.94 16.54
N GLU A 96 25.66 14.01 16.04
CA GLU A 96 24.45 14.25 16.84
C GLU A 96 24.19 13.13 17.87
N PHE A 97 24.57 11.89 17.55
CA PHE A 97 24.47 10.76 18.47
C PHE A 97 25.47 10.89 19.63
N PHE A 98 26.73 11.24 19.34
CA PHE A 98 27.76 11.44 20.36
C PHE A 98 27.50 12.68 21.23
N GLU A 99 26.96 13.76 20.65
CA GLU A 99 26.52 14.93 21.43
C GLU A 99 25.39 14.57 22.41
N LYS A 100 24.35 13.86 21.96
CA LYS A 100 23.25 13.45 22.85
C LYS A 100 23.68 12.47 23.93
N MET A 101 24.62 11.57 23.66
CA MET A 101 25.18 10.71 24.71
C MET A 101 25.96 11.51 25.76
N LYS A 102 26.79 12.47 25.34
CA LYS A 102 27.50 13.37 26.27
C LYS A 102 26.55 14.23 27.09
N GLU A 103 25.47 14.74 26.49
CA GLU A 103 24.44 15.49 27.21
C GLU A 103 23.67 14.64 28.23
N GLN A 104 23.46 13.35 27.96
CA GLN A 104 22.83 12.43 28.90
C GLN A 104 23.76 12.10 30.08
N GLN A 105 25.03 11.82 29.83
CA GLN A 105 26.03 11.59 30.89
C GLN A 105 26.19 12.81 31.80
N ASN A 106 26.31 14.02 31.24
CA ASN A 106 26.41 15.26 32.03
C ASN A 106 25.14 15.59 32.85
N LYS A 107 23.98 15.03 32.52
CA LYS A 107 22.72 15.19 33.27
C LYS A 107 22.59 14.19 34.42
N GLU A 108 23.22 13.02 34.31
CA GLU A 108 23.29 12.02 35.38
C GLU A 108 24.33 12.46 36.43
N ASP A 109 25.51 12.91 36.00
CA ASP A 109 26.57 13.40 36.91
C ASP A 109 26.16 14.63 37.73
N LYS A 110 25.17 15.43 37.26
CA LYS A 110 24.61 16.56 38.02
C LYS A 110 23.51 16.19 39.01
N LYS A 111 22.95 14.98 38.93
CA LYS A 111 21.91 14.51 39.85
C LYS A 111 22.47 13.75 41.06
N ASP A 112 23.66 13.18 40.93
CA ASP A 112 24.34 12.45 42.01
C ASP A 112 25.28 13.33 42.86
N GLY A 113 25.21 14.66 42.68
CA GLY A 113 26.02 15.65 43.39
C GLY A 113 25.27 16.59 44.33
N ASP A 114 23.99 16.33 44.62
CA ASP A 114 23.15 17.00 45.64
C ASP A 114 22.84 16.02 46.78
#